data_AF-A0A838G076-F1
#
_entry.id   AF-A0A838G076-F1
#
_cell.length_a   1.000
_cell.length_b   1.000
_cell.length_c   1.000
_cell.angle_alpha   90.00
_cell.angle_beta   90.00
_cell.angle_gamma   90.00
#
_symmetry.space_group_name_H-M   'P 1'
#
loop_
_entity.id
_entity.type
_entity.pdbx_description
1 polymer ?
#
loop_
_entity_poly.entity_id
_entity_poly.type
_entity_poly.pdbx_seq_one_letter_code
_entity_poly.pdbx_strand_id
1 'polypeptide(L)' 'ALTHHATVWAAAGHPYAVFPTTYADLLRITGGKPVNVETTG' A
#
# COMPACT_ATOMS: atom_id res chain seq x y z
N ALA A 1 3.89 -9.46 -1.56
CA ALA A 1 3.38 -9.08 -0.21
C ALA A 1 2.05 -8.29 -0.21
N LEU A 2 2.01 -6.98 -0.53
CA LEU A 2 0.78 -6.16 -0.37
C LEU A 2 -0.43 -6.63 -1.17
N THR A 3 -0.20 -7.21 -2.35
CA THR A 3 -1.22 -7.75 -3.26
C THR A 3 -2.04 -8.91 -2.66
N HIS A 4 -1.57 -9.55 -1.60
CA HIS A 4 -2.26 -10.68 -0.96
C HIS A 4 -3.26 -10.26 0.13
N HIS A 5 -3.36 -8.96 0.41
CA HIS A 5 -4.25 -8.45 1.44
C HIS A 5 -5.43 -7.72 0.81
N ALA A 6 -6.65 -8.06 1.25
CA ALA A 6 -7.86 -7.36 0.83
C ALA A 6 -7.84 -5.88 1.25
N THR A 7 -7.24 -5.58 2.41
CA THR A 7 -7.07 -4.23 2.95
C THR A 7 -5.62 -3.98 3.30
N VAL A 8 -5.13 -2.79 2.97
CA VAL A 8 -3.84 -2.26 3.41
C VAL A 8 -4.06 -0.94 4.15
N TRP A 9 -3.16 -0.58 5.05
CA TRP A 9 -3.24 0.64 5.84
C TRP A 9 -2.14 1.61 5.43
N ALA A 10 -2.52 2.76 4.91
CA ALA A 10 -1.61 3.80 4.45
C ALA A 10 -1.58 4.99 5.42
N ALA A 11 -0.43 5.65 5.52
CA ALA A 11 -0.26 6.83 6.36
C ALA A 11 -1.12 8.01 5.87
N ALA A 12 -1.74 8.73 6.81
CA ALA A 12 -2.66 9.84 6.51
C ALA A 12 -2.00 11.23 6.64
N GLY A 13 -0.66 11.31 6.60
CA GLY A 13 0.08 12.58 6.60
C GLY A 13 0.32 13.22 7.97
N HIS A 14 -0.09 12.59 9.08
CA HIS A 14 0.18 13.03 10.45
C HIS A 14 0.60 11.84 11.33
N PRO A 15 1.37 12.06 12.42
CA PRO A 15 1.71 10.99 13.35
C PRO A 15 0.46 10.28 13.89
N TYR A 16 0.56 8.95 14.02
CA TYR A 16 -0.51 8.09 14.56
C TYR A 16 -1.82 8.06 13.74
N ALA A 17 -1.83 8.59 12.51
CA ALA A 17 -3.00 8.58 11.63
C ALA A 17 -2.78 7.69 10.40
N VAL A 18 -3.71 6.76 10.19
CA VAL A 18 -3.74 5.83 9.04
C VAL A 18 -5.16 5.71 8.50
N PHE A 19 -5.31 5.32 7.23
CA PHE A 19 -6.60 5.02 6.62
C PHE A 19 -6.58 3.67 5.90
N PRO A 20 -7.71 2.93 5.90
CA PRO A 20 -7.83 1.69 5.16
C PRO A 20 -7.98 1.98 3.67
N THR A 21 -7.32 1.19 2.83
CA THR A 21 -7.44 1.24 1.38
C THR A 21 -7.19 -0.13 0.77
N THR A 22 -7.37 -0.26 -0.55
CA THR A 22 -7.01 -1.46 -1.31
C THR A 22 -5.66 -1.25 -2.00
N TYR A 23 -5.00 -2.35 -2.38
CA TYR A 23 -3.77 -2.26 -3.19
C TYR A 23 -4.01 -1.49 -4.50
N ALA A 24 -5.14 -1.72 -5.18
CA ALA A 24 -5.49 -1.04 -6.43
C ALA A 24 -5.70 0.48 -6.22
N ASP A 25 -6.41 0.87 -5.15
CA ASP A 25 -6.63 2.28 -4.84
C ASP A 25 -5.35 2.99 -4.43
N LEU A 26 -4.46 2.31 -3.67
CA LEU A 26 -3.16 2.86 -3.30
C LEU A 26 -2.32 3.22 -4.54
N LEU A 27 -2.31 2.36 -5.57
CA LEU A 27 -1.62 2.67 -6.83
C LEU A 27 -2.29 3.84 -7.58
N ARG A 28 -3.63 3.83 -7.66
CA ARG A 28 -4.40 4.87 -8.36
C ARG A 28 -4.17 6.26 -7.77
N ILE A 29 -4.17 6.39 -6.43
CA ILE A 29 -4.03 7.70 -5.77
C ILE A 29 -2.58 8.21 -5.76
N THR A 30 -1.61 7.31 -5.84
CA THR A 30 -0.18 7.69 -5.83
C THR A 30 0.40 7.84 -7.23
N GLY A 31 -0.25 7.29 -8.26
CA GLY A 31 0.37 7.09 -9.57
C GLY A 31 1.55 6.11 -9.52
N GLY A 32 1.65 5.31 -8.47
CA GLY A 32 2.77 4.42 -8.22
C GLY A 32 2.88 3.30 -9.23
N LYS A 33 4.11 2.94 -9.59
CA LYS A 33 4.41 1.74 -10.38
C LYS A 33 4.81 0.60 -9.43
N PRO A 34 4.11 -0.54 -9.43
CA PRO A 34 4.48 -1.70 -8.63
C PRO A 34 5.90 -2.20 -8.92
N VAL A 35 6.62 -2.58 -7.85
CA VAL A 35 7.91 -3.27 -7.93
C VAL A 35 7.89 -4.42 -6.93
N ASN A 36 8.44 -5.56 -7.31
CA ASN A 36 8.66 -6.64 -6.37
C ASN A 36 9.90 -6.34 -5.52
N VAL A 37 9.69 -6.23 -4.21
CA VAL A 37 10.76 -5.96 -3.23
C VAL A 37 11.00 -7.17 -2.32
N GLU A 38 10.31 -8.29 -2.55
CA GLU A 38 10.58 -9.49 -1.79
C GLU A 38 11.93 -10.06 -2.22
N THR A 39 12.86 -10.14 -1.25
CA THR A 39 14.09 -10.90 -1.43
C THR A 39 13.70 -12.36 -1.45
N THR A 40 13.83 -13.02 -2.60
CA THR A 40 13.89 -14.48 -2.64
C THR A 40 14.99 -14.90 -1.66
N GLY A 41 14.63 -15.72 -0.68
CA GLY A 41 15.59 -16.33 0.25
C GLY A 41 16.59 -17.23 -0.47
#